data_AF-A0AA43ZX76-F1
#
_entry.id   AF-A0AA43ZX76-F1
#
_cell.length_a   1.000
_cell.length_b   1.000
_cell.length_c   1.000
_cell.angle_alpha   90.00
_cell.angle_beta   90.00
_cell.angle_gamma   90.00
#
_symmetry.space_group_name_H-M   'P 1'
#
loop_
_entity.id
_entity.type
_entity.pdbx_description
1 polymer ?
#
loop_
_entity_poly.entity_id
_entity_poly.type
_entity_poly.pdbx_seq_one_letter_code
_entity_poly.pdbx_strand_id
1 'polypeptide(L)'
;CLMEQGILCLGPATMGGCGARCTRVGQPCRGCYGASPDVQEQGASIFTAVASLFPILDEDPICGEDEIIKIMSSIKDPLGYFYAYTLGKSLIKRAVTEKGGN
;
A
#
# COMPACT_ATOMS: atom_id res chain seq x y z
N CYS A 1 -12.75 -8.35 7.87
CA CYS A 1 -12.03 -7.85 6.67
C CYS A 1 -10.68 -8.57 6.56
N LEU A 2 -10.07 -8.74 5.37
CA LEU A 2 -8.71 -9.33 5.27
C LEU A 2 -7.63 -8.41 5.86
N MET A 3 -7.77 -7.08 5.74
CA MET A 3 -6.81 -6.14 6.33
C MET A 3 -6.81 -6.15 7.86
N GLU A 4 -7.97 -6.33 8.50
CA GLU A 4 -8.06 -6.50 9.96
C GLU A 4 -7.33 -7.75 10.46
N GLN A 5 -7.11 -8.74 9.58
CA GLN A 5 -6.35 -9.95 9.88
C GLN A 5 -4.84 -9.77 9.62
N GLY A 6 -4.39 -8.54 9.34
CA GLY A 6 -3.00 -8.25 8.98
C GLY A 6 -2.63 -8.64 7.55
N ILE A 7 -3.60 -8.99 6.71
CA ILE A 7 -3.36 -9.36 5.31
C ILE A 7 -3.51 -8.12 4.44
N LEU A 8 -2.41 -7.68 3.83
CA LEU A 8 -2.41 -6.59 2.85
C LEU A 8 -3.43 -6.88 1.74
N CYS A 9 -4.38 -5.96 1.54
CA CYS A 9 -5.43 -6.09 0.55
C CYS A 9 -5.75 -4.72 -0.04
N LEU A 10 -5.60 -4.57 -1.35
CA LEU A 10 -5.73 -3.27 -2.03
C LEU A 10 -7.19 -2.81 -2.20
N GLY A 11 -8.16 -3.58 -1.70
CA GLY A 11 -9.59 -3.37 -1.92
C GLY A 11 -10.04 -1.93 -1.69
N PRO A 12 -9.72 -1.29 -0.55
CA PRO A 12 -10.18 0.06 -0.25
C PRO A 12 -9.65 1.17 -1.15
N ALA A 13 -8.54 0.94 -1.86
CA ALA A 13 -7.99 1.87 -2.84
C ALA A 13 -8.31 1.47 -4.29
N THR A 14 -9.14 0.45 -4.50
CA THR A 14 -9.44 -0.10 -5.82
C THR A 14 -10.87 0.20 -6.22
N MET A 15 -11.07 0.64 -7.45
CA MET A 15 -12.40 0.81 -8.03
C MET A 15 -13.20 -0.51 -7.96
N GLY A 16 -14.46 -0.40 -7.54
CA GLY A 16 -15.40 -1.52 -7.52
C GLY A 16 -15.83 -1.98 -8.92
N GLY A 17 -16.78 -2.92 -8.96
CA GLY A 17 -17.37 -3.44 -10.21
C GLY A 17 -16.95 -4.86 -10.59
N CYS A 18 -15.79 -5.33 -10.12
CA CYS A 18 -15.38 -6.72 -10.33
C CYS A 18 -16.16 -7.74 -9.46
N GLY A 19 -17.01 -7.25 -8.55
CA GLY A 19 -17.76 -8.07 -7.61
C GLY A 19 -16.92 -8.68 -6.49
N ALA A 20 -15.70 -8.18 -6.23
CA ALA A 20 -14.82 -8.66 -5.17
C ALA A 20 -14.49 -10.17 -5.26
N ARG A 21 -14.28 -10.68 -6.48
CA ARG A 21 -14.02 -12.11 -6.74
C ARG A 21 -12.86 -12.68 -5.91
N CYS A 22 -11.77 -11.93 -5.77
CA CYS A 22 -10.60 -12.36 -5.00
C CYS A 22 -10.94 -12.61 -3.53
N THR A 23 -11.56 -11.64 -2.86
CA THR A 23 -11.82 -11.73 -1.41
C THR A 23 -12.89 -12.76 -1.08
N ARG A 24 -13.82 -13.05 -2.01
CA ARG A 24 -14.80 -14.15 -1.86
C ARG A 24 -14.16 -15.54 -1.80
N VAL A 25 -12.99 -15.71 -2.41
CA VAL A 25 -12.23 -16.97 -2.35
C VAL A 25 -11.05 -16.90 -1.38
N GLY A 26 -11.09 -15.96 -0.42
CA GLY A 26 -10.06 -15.81 0.61
C GLY A 26 -8.73 -15.22 0.13
N GLN A 27 -8.68 -14.67 -1.08
CA GLN A 27 -7.49 -14.02 -1.62
C GLN A 27 -7.56 -12.49 -1.45
N PRO A 28 -6.46 -11.81 -1.09
CA PRO A 28 -6.44 -10.36 -1.04
C PRO A 28 -6.67 -9.74 -2.42
N CYS A 29 -7.37 -8.60 -2.45
CA CYS A 29 -7.50 -7.82 -3.67
C CYS A 29 -6.11 -7.36 -4.13
N ARG A 30 -5.81 -7.57 -5.41
CA ARG A 30 -4.55 -7.18 -6.04
C ARG A 30 -4.59 -5.81 -6.73
N GLY A 31 -5.74 -5.14 -6.73
CA GLY A 31 -5.87 -3.78 -7.23
C GLY A 31 -5.98 -3.63 -8.75
N CYS A 32 -6.30 -4.70 -9.49
CA CYS A 32 -6.25 -4.68 -10.96
C CYS A 32 -7.18 -3.67 -11.68
N TYR A 33 -8.22 -3.18 -11.02
CA TYR A 33 -9.12 -2.17 -11.60
C TYR A 33 -8.61 -0.73 -11.42
N GLY A 34 -7.48 -0.54 -10.73
CA GLY A 34 -6.90 0.77 -10.47
C GLY A 34 -7.74 1.61 -9.50
N ALA A 35 -7.38 2.89 -9.39
CA ALA A 35 -8.05 3.85 -8.52
C ALA A 35 -9.37 4.37 -9.12
N SER A 36 -10.21 4.99 -8.30
CA SER A 36 -11.39 5.74 -8.77
C SER A 36 -10.98 6.94 -9.66
N PRO A 37 -11.90 7.53 -10.46
CA PRO A 37 -11.54 8.58 -11.41
C PRO A 37 -10.99 9.84 -10.72
N ASP A 38 -11.48 10.12 -9.51
CA ASP A 38 -11.11 11.29 -8.70
C ASP A 38 -9.80 11.11 -7.93
N VAL A 39 -9.22 9.91 -7.95
CA VAL A 39 -7.97 9.60 -7.26
C VAL A 39 -6.81 9.54 -8.26
N GLN A 40 -5.74 10.29 -7.97
CA GLN A 40 -4.59 10.37 -8.86
C GLN A 40 -3.85 9.03 -8.99
N GLU A 41 -3.45 8.42 -7.87
CA GLU A 41 -2.74 7.14 -7.86
C GLU A 41 -3.23 6.17 -6.78
N GLN A 42 -3.36 4.90 -7.16
CA GLN A 42 -3.80 3.82 -6.28
C GLN A 42 -2.77 3.50 -5.20
N GLY A 43 -1.49 3.43 -5.58
CA GLY A 43 -0.43 2.94 -4.70
C GLY A 43 -0.21 3.83 -3.47
N ALA A 44 -0.17 5.15 -3.65
CA ALA A 44 -0.10 6.08 -2.52
C ALA A 44 -1.38 6.04 -1.66
N SER A 45 -2.55 5.93 -2.29
CA SER A 45 -3.83 5.85 -1.57
C SER A 45 -3.90 4.62 -0.65
N ILE A 46 -3.48 3.44 -1.14
CA ILE A 46 -3.42 2.24 -0.29
C ILE A 46 -2.33 2.33 0.76
N PHE A 47 -1.18 2.91 0.44
CA PHE A 47 -0.10 3.12 1.40
C PHE A 47 -0.58 3.95 2.60
N THR A 48 -1.26 5.07 2.35
CA THR A 48 -1.86 5.90 3.41
C THR A 48 -2.89 5.14 4.23
N ALA A 49 -3.75 4.34 3.59
CA ALA A 49 -4.74 3.52 4.29
C ALA A 49 -4.08 2.47 5.20
N VAL A 50 -3.04 1.78 4.72
CA VAL A 50 -2.28 0.79 5.50
C VAL A 50 -1.51 1.47 6.64
N ALA A 51 -0.88 2.61 6.37
CA ALA A 51 -0.17 3.39 7.38
C ALA A 51 -1.07 3.78 8.56
N SER A 52 -2.34 4.11 8.26
CA SER A 52 -3.35 4.48 9.26
C SER A 52 -3.85 3.31 10.11
N LEU A 53 -3.56 2.06 9.71
CA LEU A 53 -3.95 0.86 10.46
C LEU A 53 -2.88 0.41 11.47
N PHE A 54 -1.65 0.92 11.37
CA PHE A 54 -0.63 0.55 12.34
C PHE A 54 -0.96 1.15 13.71
N PRO A 55 -0.84 0.36 14.80
CA PRO A 55 -1.19 0.78 16.16
C PRO A 55 -0.11 1.71 16.74
N ILE A 56 0.09 2.86 16.09
CA ILE A 56 1.05 3.90 16.52
C ILE A 56 0.43 4.78 17.63
N LEU A 57 -0.83 4.53 18.01
CA LEU A 57 -1.62 5.46 18.82
C LEU A 57 -1.72 5.11 20.32
N ASP A 58 -1.27 3.94 20.76
CA ASP A 58 -1.67 3.44 22.09
C ASP A 58 -0.63 3.58 23.21
N GLU A 59 0.69 3.75 22.94
CA GLU A 59 1.68 3.82 24.04
C GLU A 59 2.71 4.96 24.02
N ASP A 60 2.96 5.67 22.91
CA ASP A 60 3.80 6.89 22.94
C ASP A 60 3.55 7.79 21.72
N PRO A 61 3.33 9.11 21.87
CA PRO A 61 3.11 10.04 20.75
C PRO A 61 4.35 10.24 19.86
N ILE A 62 5.47 9.61 20.22
CA ILE A 62 6.75 9.65 19.52
C ILE A 62 7.18 8.21 19.28
N CYS A 63 6.58 7.57 18.28
CA CYS A 63 7.14 6.35 17.72
C CYS A 63 8.57 6.66 17.26
N GLY A 64 9.56 6.01 17.88
CA GLY A 64 10.95 6.17 17.49
C GLY A 64 11.13 5.79 16.02
N GLU A 65 11.97 6.52 15.30
CA GLU A 65 12.21 6.28 13.87
C GLU A 65 12.56 4.80 13.58
N ASP A 66 13.27 4.15 14.51
CA ASP A 66 13.66 2.74 14.43
C ASP A 66 12.46 1.78 14.40
N GLU A 67 11.39 2.06 15.14
CA GLU A 67 10.20 1.22 15.19
C GLU A 67 9.36 1.36 13.92
N ILE A 68 9.25 2.59 13.39
CA ILE A 68 8.66 2.84 12.07
C ILE A 68 9.42 2.06 10.99
N ILE A 69 10.75 2.13 11.01
CA ILE A 69 11.60 1.40 10.06
C ILE A 69 11.35 -0.11 10.16
N LYS A 70 11.22 -0.65 11.37
CA LYS A 70 10.95 -2.08 11.59
C LYS A 70 9.58 -2.50 11.06
N ILE A 71 8.55 -1.68 11.28
CA ILE A 71 7.19 -1.91 10.77
C ILE A 71 7.19 -1.85 9.23
N MET A 72 7.78 -0.82 8.65
CA MET A 72 7.88 -0.68 7.18
C MET A 72 8.67 -1.82 6.55
N SER A 73 9.70 -2.33 7.24
CA SER A 73 10.49 -3.49 6.78
C SER A 73 9.71 -4.80 6.69
N SER A 74 8.52 -4.88 7.28
CA SER A 74 7.64 -6.05 7.12
C SER A 74 7.15 -6.23 5.68
N ILE A 75 7.10 -5.14 4.91
CA ILE A 75 6.68 -5.15 3.50
C ILE A 75 7.93 -5.28 2.63
N LYS A 76 8.21 -6.51 2.19
CA LYS A 76 9.41 -6.84 1.41
C LYS A 76 9.51 -6.09 0.08
N ASP A 77 8.39 -5.92 -0.63
CA ASP A 77 8.33 -5.24 -1.94
C ASP A 77 7.10 -4.31 -2.00
N PRO A 78 7.20 -3.09 -1.46
CA PRO A 78 6.07 -2.15 -1.46
C PRO A 78 5.73 -1.66 -2.87
N LEU A 79 6.74 -1.46 -3.73
CA LEU A 79 6.53 -0.97 -5.08
C LEU A 79 5.79 -1.99 -5.94
N GLY A 80 6.28 -3.24 -5.99
CA GLY A 80 5.63 -4.30 -6.75
C GLY A 80 4.26 -4.69 -6.18
N TYR A 81 4.04 -4.54 -4.87
CA TYR A 81 2.75 -4.84 -4.26
C TYR A 81 1.70 -3.74 -4.50
N PHE A 82 2.05 -2.46 -4.27
CA PHE A 82 1.11 -1.33 -4.37
C PHE A 82 0.92 -0.81 -5.80
N TYR A 83 1.89 -1.01 -6.69
CA TYR A 83 1.87 -0.50 -8.06
C TYR A 83 1.86 -1.59 -9.13
N ALA A 84 1.50 -2.83 -8.79
CA ALA A 84 1.48 -3.99 -9.70
C ALA A 84 0.80 -3.71 -11.06
N TYR A 85 -0.29 -2.95 -11.06
CA TYR A 85 -1.08 -2.64 -12.26
C TYR A 85 -1.09 -1.16 -12.64
N THR A 86 -0.63 -0.27 -11.74
CA THR A 86 -0.83 1.18 -11.88
C THR A 86 0.48 1.97 -11.94
N LEU A 87 1.63 1.30 -12.01
CA LEU A 87 2.93 1.98 -12.08
C LEU A 87 3.00 3.03 -13.20
N GLY A 88 2.44 2.72 -14.39
CA GLY A 88 2.43 3.65 -15.53
C GLY A 88 1.65 4.96 -15.31
N LYS A 89 0.70 4.99 -14.35
CA LYS A 89 -0.05 6.20 -13.95
C LYS A 89 0.49 6.82 -12.65
N SER A 90 1.50 6.21 -12.02
CA SER A 90 2.03 6.68 -10.74
C SER A 90 2.81 7.99 -10.86
N LEU A 91 3.00 8.66 -9.71
CA LEU A 91 3.91 9.80 -9.63
C LEU A 91 5.39 9.38 -9.74
N ILE A 92 5.69 8.09 -9.50
CA ILE A 92 7.03 7.52 -9.52
C ILE A 92 7.42 7.16 -10.96
N LYS A 93 8.18 8.06 -11.61
CA LYS A 93 8.56 7.91 -13.03
C LYS A 93 9.91 7.24 -13.29
N ARG A 94 10.81 7.22 -12.30
CA ARG A 94 12.16 6.66 -12.44
C ARG A 94 12.71 6.23 -11.10
N ALA A 95 13.59 5.22 -11.11
CA ALA A 95 14.49 4.98 -10.01
C ALA A 95 15.55 6.09 -9.99
N VAL A 96 15.81 6.65 -8.80
CA VAL A 96 16.91 7.58 -8.58
C VAL A 96 18.04 6.76 -7.95
N THR A 97 19.17 6.70 -8.63
CA THR A 97 20.41 6.28 -8.00
C THR A 97 21.03 7.51 -7.36
N GLU A 98 21.47 7.41 -6.11
CA GLU A 98 22.28 8.47 -5.53
C GLU A 98 23.52 8.66 -6.40
N LYS A 99 23.75 9.89 -6.87
CA LYS A 99 25.01 10.22 -7.53
C LYS A 99 26.10 10.18 -6.46
N GLY A 100 26.82 9.07 -6.39
CA GLY A 100 28.10 8.89 -5.69
C GLY A 100 28.26 9.67 -4.39
N GLY A 101 27.93 9.05 -3.26
CA GLY A 101 28.74 9.24 -2.06
C GLY A 101 30.09 8.56 -2.31
N ASN A 102 31.19 9.23 -1.94
CA ASN A 102 32.54 8.68 -1.98
C ASN A 102 32.64 7.28 -1.36
#